data_AF-A0A329ZY53-F1
#
_entry.id   AF-A0A329ZY53-F1
#
_cell.length_a   1.000
_cell.length_b   1.000
_cell.length_c   1.000
_cell.angle_alpha   90.00
_cell.angle_beta   90.00
_cell.angle_gamma   90.00
#
_symmetry.space_group_name_H-M   'P 1'
#
loop_
_entity.id
_entity.type
_entity.pdbx_description
1 polymer ?
#
loop_
_entity_poly.entity_id
_entity_poly.type
_entity_poly.pdbx_seq_one_letter_code
_entity_poly.pdbx_strand_id
1 'polypeptide(L)' 'MKIEIVLCVALYLFAVFFLIGCAKQPEVITKVEFVEVKVPVKCNVELPPKPKAKRDFKSAQELANYYAILEARLKECVK' A
#
# COMPACT_ATOMS: atom_id res chain seq x y z
N MET A 1 36.63 -55.02 -11.15
CA MET A 1 35.81 -54.93 -9.91
C MET A 1 36.21 -53.78 -8.99
N LYS A 2 37.50 -53.58 -8.65
CA LYS A 2 37.92 -52.46 -7.77
C LYS A 2 37.72 -51.07 -8.41
N ILE A 3 38.00 -50.94 -9.72
CA ILE A 3 37.89 -49.65 -10.44
C ILE A 3 36.43 -49.22 -10.63
N GLU A 4 35.54 -50.13 -11.02
CA GLU A 4 34.09 -49.90 -11.11
C GLU A 4 33.49 -49.40 -9.78
N ILE A 5 33.87 -50.04 -8.66
CA ILE A 5 33.38 -49.65 -7.32
C ILE A 5 33.89 -48.24 -6.95
N VAL A 6 35.16 -47.94 -7.23
CA VAL A 6 35.74 -46.61 -6.94
C VAL A 6 35.05 -45.51 -7.75
N LEU A 7 34.70 -45.79 -9.00
CA LEU A 7 33.98 -44.84 -9.85
C LEU A 7 32.55 -44.56 -9.34
N CYS A 8 31.83 -45.60 -8.91
CA CYS A 8 30.49 -45.45 -8.32
C CYS A 8 30.51 -44.65 -7.01
N VAL A 9 31.50 -44.88 -6.14
CA VAL A 9 31.64 -44.15 -4.87
C VAL A 9 31.97 -42.68 -5.12
N ALA A 10 32.85 -42.39 -6.09
CA ALA A 10 33.18 -41.01 -6.45
C ALA A 10 31.97 -40.25 -7.00
N LEU A 11 31.17 -40.88 -7.88
CA LEU A 11 29.96 -40.28 -8.44
C LEU A 11 28.89 -40.03 -7.37
N TYR A 12 28.73 -40.95 -6.42
CA TYR A 12 27.80 -40.78 -5.30
C TYR A 12 28.20 -39.61 -4.40
N LEU A 13 29.48 -39.52 -4.03
CA LEU A 13 29.98 -38.41 -3.22
C LEU A 13 29.83 -37.06 -3.93
N PHE A 14 30.06 -37.03 -5.25
CA PHE A 14 29.85 -35.84 -6.05
C PHE A 14 28.37 -35.44 -6.05
N ALA A 15 27.45 -36.37 -6.32
CA ALA A 15 26.01 -36.10 -6.31
C ALA A 15 25.52 -35.55 -4.97
N VAL A 16 26.00 -36.11 -3.85
CA VAL A 16 25.66 -35.62 -2.51
C VAL A 16 26.18 -34.20 -2.31
N PHE A 17 27.40 -33.88 -2.71
CA PHE A 17 27.99 -32.54 -2.56
C PHE A 17 27.20 -31.46 -3.31
N PHE A 18 26.72 -31.77 -4.52
CA PHE A 18 25.94 -30.82 -5.33
C PHE A 18 24.50 -30.62 -4.83
N LEU A 19 23.92 -31.61 -4.15
CA LEU A 19 22.53 -31.55 -3.69
C LEU A 19 22.36 -30.92 -2.30
N ILE A 20 23.42 -30.84 -1.49
CA ILE A 20 23.36 -30.22 -0.14
C ILE A 20 22.97 -28.73 -0.20
N GLY A 21 23.31 -28.02 -1.29
CA GLY A 21 22.98 -26.60 -1.47
C GLY A 21 21.56 -26.32 -1.95
N CYS A 22 20.76 -27.35 -2.29
CA CYS A 22 19.44 -27.18 -2.91
C CYS A 22 18.28 -27.15 -1.89
N ALA A 23 18.57 -26.86 -0.62
CA ALA A 23 17.54 -26.56 0.36
C ALA A 23 17.21 -25.06 0.28
N LYS A 24 16.00 -24.72 -0.20
CA LYS A 24 15.45 -23.36 -0.09
C LYS A 24 15.57 -22.94 1.37
N GLN A 25 16.33 -21.86 1.62
CA GLN A 25 16.43 -21.27 2.95
C GLN A 25 15.02 -20.96 3.45
N PRO A 26 14.72 -21.17 4.75
CA PRO A 26 13.47 -20.69 5.29
C PRO A 26 13.44 -19.18 5.07
N GLU A 27 12.42 -18.69 4.38
CA GLU A 27 12.11 -17.27 4.23
C GLU A 27 11.69 -16.75 5.61
N VAL A 28 12.63 -16.67 6.55
CA VAL A 28 12.43 -16.01 7.82
C VAL A 28 12.24 -14.55 7.46
N ILE A 29 11.02 -14.05 7.66
CA ILE A 29 10.67 -12.63 7.47
C ILE A 29 11.53 -11.82 8.44
N THR A 30 12.72 -11.42 7.99
CA THR A 30 13.72 -10.68 8.78
C THR A 30 13.36 -9.21 8.89
N LYS A 31 12.43 -8.72 8.06
CA LYS A 31 11.87 -7.38 8.12
C LYS A 31 10.39 -7.40 7.75
N VAL A 32 9.56 -6.96 8.68
CA VAL A 32 8.20 -6.49 8.41
C VAL A 32 8.27 -4.99 8.15
N GLU A 33 8.08 -4.59 6.90
CA GLU A 33 7.93 -3.17 6.54
C GLU A 33 6.47 -2.77 6.77
N PHE A 34 6.23 -2.02 7.84
CA PHE A 34 4.91 -1.43 8.09
C PHE A 34 4.75 -0.21 7.17
N VAL A 35 3.87 -0.33 6.18
CA VAL A 35 3.49 0.80 5.33
C VAL A 35 2.43 1.60 6.07
N GLU A 36 2.76 2.83 6.44
CA GLU A 36 1.79 3.77 6.99
C GLU A 36 0.84 4.24 5.89
N VAL A 37 -0.35 3.62 5.83
CA VAL A 37 -1.43 4.08 4.97
C VAL A 37 -2.11 5.26 5.65
N LYS A 38 -1.88 6.47 5.13
CA LYS A 38 -2.58 7.68 5.61
C LYS A 38 -4.05 7.58 5.22
N VAL A 39 -4.90 7.21 6.18
CA VAL A 39 -6.35 7.22 6.01
C VAL A 39 -6.88 8.63 6.29
N PRO A 40 -7.71 9.21 5.41
CA PRO A 40 -8.30 10.51 5.66
C PRO A 40 -9.24 10.43 6.87
N VAL A 41 -9.00 11.28 7.88
CA VAL A 41 -9.91 11.44 9.01
C VAL A 41 -11.15 12.22 8.57
N LYS A 42 -12.34 11.75 8.94
CA LYS A 42 -13.57 12.51 8.69
C LYS A 42 -13.57 13.76 9.57
N CYS A 43 -13.73 14.91 8.95
CA CYS A 43 -13.95 16.13 9.72
C CYS A 43 -15.40 16.17 10.22
N ASN A 44 -15.58 16.36 11.54
CA ASN A 44 -16.90 16.50 12.16
C ASN A 44 -17.41 17.92 12.00
N VAL A 45 -17.71 18.29 10.75
CA VAL A 45 -18.16 19.62 10.39
C VAL A 45 -19.47 19.49 9.63
N GLU A 46 -20.52 20.11 10.16
CA GLU A 46 -21.81 20.18 9.47
C GLU A 46 -21.64 21.02 8.21
N LEU A 47 -22.23 20.63 7.08
CA LEU A 47 -22.13 21.39 5.83
C LEU A 47 -23.53 21.87 5.46
N PRO A 48 -23.73 23.15 5.12
CA PRO A 48 -25.02 23.62 4.63
C PRO A 48 -25.39 22.90 3.33
N PRO A 49 -26.71 22.73 3.04
CA PRO A 49 -27.16 22.11 1.81
C PRO A 49 -26.77 22.96 0.60
N LYS A 50 -26.27 22.31 -0.47
CA LYS A 50 -25.84 23.01 -1.68
C LYS A 50 -27.03 23.68 -2.38
N PRO A 51 -26.97 25.00 -2.67
CA PRO A 51 -28.02 25.66 -3.43
C PRO A 51 -28.03 25.15 -4.89
N LYS A 52 -29.23 25.12 -5.50
CA LYS A 52 -29.39 24.73 -6.91
C LYS A 52 -28.83 25.82 -7.82
N ALA A 53 -27.92 25.44 -8.72
CA ALA A 53 -27.42 26.35 -9.74
C ALA A 53 -28.48 26.58 -10.82
N LYS A 54 -28.90 27.83 -10.99
CA LYS A 54 -29.75 28.31 -12.09
C LYS A 54 -28.95 29.25 -12.98
N ARG A 55 -29.43 29.50 -14.21
CA ARG A 55 -28.80 30.44 -15.16
C ARG A 55 -29.14 31.91 -14.86
N ASP A 56 -29.24 32.25 -13.58
CA ASP A 56 -29.59 33.59 -13.11
C ASP A 56 -28.45 34.15 -12.27
N PHE A 57 -28.20 35.46 -12.38
CA PHE A 57 -27.12 36.12 -11.64
C PHE A 57 -27.24 35.94 -10.11
N LYS A 58 -28.47 36.01 -9.57
CA LYS A 58 -28.72 35.78 -8.14
C LYS A 58 -28.30 34.38 -7.68
N SER A 59 -28.57 33.37 -8.49
CA SER A 59 -28.18 31.99 -8.17
C SER A 59 -26.66 31.82 -8.20
N ALA A 60 -25.97 32.50 -9.11
CA ALA A 60 -24.50 32.52 -9.15
C ALA A 60 -23.92 33.19 -7.89
N GLN A 61 -24.53 34.29 -7.43
CA GLN A 61 -24.12 34.98 -6.20
C GLN A 61 -24.34 34.10 -4.95
N GLU A 62 -25.49 33.46 -4.84
CA GLU A 62 -25.79 32.52 -3.74
C GLU A 62 -24.80 31.35 -3.71
N LEU A 63 -24.45 30.82 -4.88
CA LEU A 63 -23.47 29.74 -5.01
C LEU A 63 -22.06 30.19 -4.62
N ALA A 64 -21.65 31.40 -4.99
CA ALA A 64 -20.35 31.96 -4.59
C ALA A 64 -20.26 32.13 -3.06
N ASN A 65 -21.30 32.68 -2.44
CA ASN A 65 -21.37 32.83 -0.99
C ASN A 65 -21.36 31.47 -0.26
N TYR A 66 -22.06 30.48 -0.81
CA TYR A 66 -22.05 29.12 -0.30
C TYR A 66 -20.63 28.54 -0.25
N TYR A 67 -19.88 28.65 -1.34
CA TYR A 67 -18.50 28.15 -1.39
C TYR A 67 -17.56 28.90 -0.44
N ALA A 68 -17.72 30.21 -0.28
CA ALA A 68 -16.92 30.98 0.68
C ALA A 68 -17.13 30.48 2.13
N ILE A 69 -18.38 30.18 2.52
CA ILE A 69 -18.70 29.64 3.84
C ILE A 69 -18.14 28.22 4.00
N LEU A 70 -18.27 27.38 2.97
CA LEU A 70 -17.70 26.03 2.98
C LEU A 70 -16.20 26.05 3.19
N GLU A 71 -15.46 26.88 2.47
CA GLU A 71 -14.01 26.99 2.60
C GLU A 71 -13.59 27.45 3.99
N ALA A 72 -14.29 28.43 4.58
CA ALA A 72 -14.03 28.87 5.94
C ALA A 72 -14.21 27.73 6.95
N ARG A 73 -15.30 26.97 6.81
CA ARG A 73 -15.62 25.84 7.71
C ARG A 73 -14.65 24.66 7.53
N LEU A 74 -14.27 24.37 6.29
CA LEU A 74 -13.32 23.29 5.99
C LEU A 74 -11.88 23.62 6.39
N LYS A 75 -11.51 24.92 6.47
CA LYS A 75 -10.20 25.32 7.02
C LYS A 75 -10.05 24.99 8.50
N GLU A 76 -11.14 24.98 9.26
CA GLU A 76 -11.11 24.57 10.67
C GLU A 76 -10.78 23.08 10.83
N CYS A 77 -11.07 22.25 9.83
CA CYS A 77 -10.77 20.81 9.83
C CYS A 77 -9.29 20.46 9.65
N VAL A 78 -8.48 21.40 9.14
CA VAL A 78 -7.08 21.17 8.77
C VAL A 78 -6.12 21.67 9.87
N LYS A 79 -6.65 22.38 10.87
CA LYS A 79 -5.90 22.73 12.09
C LYS A 79 -5.76 21.51 13.00
#